data_AF-A0A1H3Z8Y5-F1
#
_entry.id   AF-A0A1H3Z8Y5-F1
#
_cell.length_a   1.000
_cell.length_b   1.000
_cell.length_c   1.000
_cell.angle_alpha   90.00
_cell.angle_beta   90.00
_cell.angle_gamma   90.00
#
_symmetry.space_group_name_H-M   'P 1'
#
loop_
_entity.id
_entity.type
_entity.pdbx_description
1 polymer ?
#
loop_
_entity_poly.entity_id
_entity_poly.type
_entity_poly.pdbx_seq_one_letter_code
_entity_poly.pdbx_strand_id
1 'polypeptide(L)'
;MKFLQKLSKLLINHPMRIIFIALLVILLLGVGARNVNMATGNETLVSTDTDVYQDNKKLEEEFGGESITVLYEGEDLLTPDNLNHMKGLEDQLEQNNAIFSIFSPVTLVENMSTKQQENYQEGLIDIIDGLDEMGTKLKESGEKLTENSRDDSQTKLPDIESKMAELDEAFAKMTSGQEKLKSGTGQLKTGLAEYGKQTQEVGENLHKMSQEMNAAQNPQARQLEQLGEQLMQLSQKMMQTSEKSASLTQIPDRTINGLNNMEQGLNQQIGELQNFQAEQEQQLEELAKLGDGLTEMGDNLIYISKNMEEMIAYSDTMKAGLPEKQSTLDHMIYNDDNQLRSSFEEIVIDDKYMLMIIKFEGNVDDVTKSGTVAAINNYMKENPNDHAEIMVSGKPVLDDSIRTSMKESMQKMMMLSVAFMIIVLSVVFKVSWRLLPLVVILVAVVGTVGLMGWLNIPITMVSMAVFPILIGLGIDYAIQFHSRYTEELREGEDSYEE
;
A
#
# COMPACT_ATOMS: atom_id res chain seq x y z
N MET A 1 -61.77 -13.54 -30.59
CA MET A 1 -62.92 -13.73 -29.68
C MET A 1 -63.01 -15.11 -29.01
N LYS A 2 -62.82 -16.24 -29.71
CA LYS A 2 -62.91 -17.60 -29.08
C LYS A 2 -61.95 -17.82 -27.90
N PHE A 3 -60.77 -17.20 -27.92
CA PHE A 3 -59.81 -17.23 -26.81
C PHE A 3 -60.35 -16.56 -25.54
N LEU A 4 -60.91 -15.35 -25.67
CA LEU A 4 -61.50 -14.61 -24.53
C LEU A 4 -62.70 -15.36 -23.94
N GLN A 5 -63.54 -16.00 -24.77
CA GLN A 5 -64.65 -16.83 -24.29
C GLN A 5 -64.17 -18.08 -23.54
N LYS A 6 -63.07 -18.72 -23.98
CA LYS A 6 -62.45 -19.83 -23.25
C LYS A 6 -61.85 -19.37 -21.93
N LEU A 7 -61.17 -18.22 -21.92
CA LEU A 7 -60.59 -17.62 -20.72
C LEU A 7 -61.67 -17.27 -19.68
N SER A 8 -62.77 -16.67 -20.13
CA SER A 8 -63.94 -16.37 -19.29
C SER A 8 -64.57 -17.63 -18.69
N LYS A 9 -64.79 -18.68 -19.49
CA LYS A 9 -65.31 -19.96 -18.97
C LYS A 9 -64.38 -20.60 -17.94
N LEU A 10 -63.06 -20.47 -18.12
CA LEU A 10 -62.06 -20.95 -17.16
C LEU A 10 -62.13 -20.16 -15.84
N LEU A 11 -62.23 -18.82 -15.94
CA LEU A 11 -62.38 -17.89 -14.81
C LEU A 11 -63.60 -18.21 -13.94
N ILE A 12 -64.73 -18.50 -14.58
CA ILE A 12 -66.00 -18.77 -13.88
C ILE A 12 -66.01 -20.18 -13.28
N ASN A 13 -65.50 -21.20 -14.00
CA ASN A 13 -65.63 -22.59 -13.57
C ASN A 13 -64.59 -23.02 -12.51
N HIS A 14 -63.46 -22.31 -12.41
CA HIS A 14 -62.37 -22.67 -11.48
C HIS A 14 -61.77 -21.47 -10.72
N PRO A 15 -62.58 -20.71 -9.96
CA PRO A 15 -62.14 -19.46 -9.34
C PRO A 15 -60.99 -19.67 -8.33
N MET A 16 -61.08 -20.67 -7.46
CA MET A 16 -60.03 -20.93 -6.46
C MET A 16 -58.68 -21.34 -7.06
N ARG A 17 -58.69 -22.10 -8.17
CA ARG A 17 -57.45 -22.48 -8.85
C ARG A 17 -56.77 -21.27 -9.48
N ILE A 18 -57.56 -20.34 -10.00
CA ILE A 18 -57.01 -19.14 -10.66
C ILE A 18 -56.44 -18.17 -9.64
N ILE A 19 -57.10 -17.97 -8.50
CA ILE A 19 -56.54 -17.18 -7.40
C ILE A 19 -55.22 -17.79 -6.93
N PHE A 20 -55.16 -19.12 -6.77
CA PHE A 20 -53.92 -19.81 -6.38
C PHE A 20 -52.80 -19.60 -7.41
N ILE A 21 -53.09 -19.75 -8.70
CA ILE A 21 -52.11 -19.50 -9.78
C ILE A 21 -51.68 -18.04 -9.79
N ALA A 22 -52.60 -17.08 -9.64
CA ALA A 22 -52.28 -15.66 -9.58
C ALA A 22 -51.36 -15.34 -8.40
N LEU A 23 -51.64 -15.89 -7.21
CA LEU A 23 -50.78 -15.74 -6.03
C LEU A 23 -49.39 -16.35 -6.25
N LEU A 24 -49.31 -17.52 -6.90
CA LEU A 24 -48.02 -18.12 -7.27
C LEU A 24 -47.23 -17.23 -8.24
N VAL A 25 -47.89 -16.64 -9.25
CA VAL A 25 -47.24 -15.71 -10.19
C VAL A 25 -46.76 -14.46 -9.46
N ILE A 26 -47.57 -13.89 -8.56
CA ILE A 26 -47.18 -12.72 -7.76
C ILE A 26 -45.98 -13.06 -6.87
N LEU A 27 -45.97 -14.24 -6.25
CA LEU A 27 -44.86 -14.69 -5.42
C LEU A 27 -43.59 -14.89 -6.26
N LEU A 28 -43.69 -15.46 -7.45
CA LEU A 28 -42.58 -15.62 -8.39
C LEU A 28 -42.02 -14.28 -8.86
N LEU A 29 -42.88 -13.30 -9.15
CA LEU A 29 -42.45 -11.93 -9.47
C LEU A 29 -41.83 -11.26 -8.24
N GLY A 30 -42.39 -11.44 -7.05
CA GLY A 30 -41.82 -10.94 -5.79
C GLY A 30 -40.41 -11.48 -5.50
N VAL A 31 -40.11 -12.72 -5.90
CA VAL A 31 -38.74 -13.27 -5.83
C VAL A 31 -37.81 -12.50 -6.78
N GLY A 32 -38.26 -12.21 -8.01
CA GLY A 32 -37.50 -11.41 -8.97
C GLY A 32 -37.17 -10.02 -8.46
N ALA A 33 -38.04 -9.42 -7.64
CA ALA A 33 -37.83 -8.07 -7.10
C ALA A 33 -36.59 -7.97 -6.19
N ARG A 34 -36.11 -9.09 -5.62
CA ARG A 34 -34.87 -9.14 -4.83
C ARG A 34 -33.61 -9.02 -5.67
N ASN A 35 -33.68 -9.35 -6.96
CA ASN A 35 -32.55 -9.30 -7.89
C ASN A 35 -32.45 -7.96 -8.62
N VAL A 36 -33.28 -6.99 -8.24
CA VAL A 36 -33.25 -5.66 -8.85
C VAL A 36 -32.05 -4.89 -8.34
N ASN A 37 -31.21 -4.45 -9.27
CA ASN A 37 -30.07 -3.58 -9.02
C ASN A 37 -30.38 -2.16 -9.49
N MET A 38 -29.80 -1.18 -8.80
CA MET A 38 -29.75 0.21 -9.26
C MET A 38 -28.47 0.41 -10.04
N ALA A 39 -28.57 1.05 -11.20
CA ALA A 39 -27.43 1.37 -12.05
C ALA A 39 -27.18 2.89 -12.05
N THR A 40 -25.91 3.24 -11.86
CA THR A 40 -25.39 4.62 -11.84
C THR A 40 -24.13 4.77 -12.70
N GLY A 41 -23.61 3.67 -13.24
CA GLY A 41 -22.38 3.64 -14.02
C GLY A 41 -22.54 4.12 -15.47
N ASN A 42 -21.46 4.01 -16.23
CA ASN A 42 -21.36 4.50 -17.61
C ASN A 42 -22.33 3.77 -18.56
N GLU A 43 -22.74 2.53 -18.24
CA GLU A 43 -23.75 1.76 -18.95
C GLU A 43 -25.14 2.42 -18.96
N THR A 44 -25.39 3.37 -18.04
CA THR A 44 -26.60 4.18 -18.05
C THR A 44 -26.55 5.37 -19.00
N LEU A 45 -25.34 5.74 -19.46
CA LEU A 45 -25.08 6.90 -20.31
C LEU A 45 -24.77 6.50 -21.75
N VAL A 46 -24.05 5.40 -21.94
CA VAL A 46 -23.59 4.89 -23.25
C VAL A 46 -23.95 3.41 -23.37
N SER A 47 -24.49 3.03 -24.52
CA SER A 47 -24.88 1.63 -24.78
C SER A 47 -23.66 0.71 -24.85
N THR A 48 -23.80 -0.49 -24.28
CA THR A 48 -22.70 -1.45 -24.10
C THR A 48 -22.20 -2.06 -25.41
N ASP A 49 -22.94 -1.94 -26.50
CA ASP A 49 -22.60 -2.41 -27.84
C ASP A 49 -21.73 -1.42 -28.64
N THR A 50 -21.49 -0.22 -28.11
CA THR A 50 -20.67 0.79 -28.78
C THR A 50 -19.17 0.50 -28.65
N ASP A 51 -18.40 0.82 -29.69
CA ASP A 51 -16.94 0.68 -29.68
C ASP A 51 -16.31 1.45 -28.51
N VAL A 52 -16.82 2.65 -28.19
CA VAL A 52 -16.36 3.49 -27.07
C VAL A 52 -16.49 2.77 -25.73
N TYR A 53 -17.62 2.10 -25.49
CA TYR A 53 -17.82 1.35 -24.24
C TYR A 53 -16.85 0.16 -24.15
N GLN A 54 -16.67 -0.58 -25.26
CA GLN A 54 -15.78 -1.73 -25.30
C GLN A 54 -14.30 -1.35 -25.17
N ASP A 55 -13.89 -0.23 -25.77
CA ASP A 55 -12.54 0.30 -25.66
C ASP A 55 -12.26 0.80 -24.24
N ASN A 56 -13.21 1.48 -23.60
CA ASN A 56 -13.09 1.86 -22.19
C ASN A 56 -12.99 0.62 -21.30
N LYS A 57 -13.79 -0.41 -21.57
CA LYS A 57 -13.76 -1.68 -20.82
C LYS A 57 -12.37 -2.34 -20.86
N LYS A 58 -11.73 -2.37 -22.03
CA LYS A 58 -10.37 -2.90 -22.18
C LYS A 58 -9.32 -2.02 -21.51
N LEU A 59 -9.48 -0.69 -21.57
CA LEU A 59 -8.62 0.25 -20.86
C LEU A 59 -8.62 -0.04 -19.36
N GLU A 60 -9.80 -0.26 -18.78
CA GLU A 60 -9.94 -0.59 -17.36
C GLU A 60 -9.33 -1.95 -17.01
N GLU A 61 -9.43 -2.97 -17.88
CA GLU A 61 -8.81 -4.28 -17.67
C GLU A 61 -7.28 -4.22 -17.59
N GLU A 62 -6.64 -3.38 -18.41
CA GLU A 62 -5.17 -3.29 -18.49
C GLU A 62 -4.57 -2.29 -17.50
N PHE A 63 -5.25 -1.17 -17.24
CA PHE A 63 -4.70 -0.07 -16.46
C PHE A 63 -5.37 0.13 -15.10
N GLY A 64 -6.34 -0.71 -14.74
CA GLY A 64 -7.19 -0.54 -13.57
C GLY A 64 -8.37 0.40 -13.84
N GLY A 65 -9.41 0.25 -13.03
CA GLY A 65 -10.66 0.98 -13.15
C GLY A 65 -10.63 2.36 -12.49
N GLU A 66 -11.81 2.76 -12.02
CA GLU A 66 -12.04 4.00 -11.31
C GLU A 66 -11.26 4.06 -9.99
N SER A 67 -11.04 5.28 -9.48
CA SER A 67 -10.33 5.51 -8.23
C SER A 67 -11.19 6.21 -7.18
N ILE A 68 -10.92 5.87 -5.92
CA ILE A 68 -11.30 6.65 -4.75
C ILE A 68 -10.12 7.54 -4.39
N THR A 69 -10.42 8.77 -4.03
CA THR A 69 -9.44 9.73 -3.52
C THR A 69 -9.79 10.03 -2.08
N VAL A 70 -8.85 9.77 -1.17
CA VAL A 70 -8.93 10.18 0.23
C VAL A 70 -8.05 11.40 0.39
N LEU A 71 -8.68 12.54 0.64
CA LEU A 71 -8.04 13.83 0.88
C LEU A 71 -7.91 14.03 2.38
N TYR A 72 -6.70 14.37 2.83
CA TYR A 72 -6.42 14.86 4.17
C TYR A 72 -6.23 16.38 4.06
N GLU A 73 -6.96 17.13 4.88
CA GLU A 73 -6.89 18.59 4.99
C GLU A 73 -6.50 18.98 6.41
N GLY A 74 -5.46 19.81 6.57
CA GLY A 74 -5.00 20.20 7.90
C GLY A 74 -3.80 21.15 7.86
N GLU A 75 -3.21 21.37 9.02
CA GLU A 75 -1.90 22.02 9.13
C GLU A 75 -0.85 20.93 9.42
N ASP A 76 0.32 21.02 8.79
CA ASP A 76 1.42 20.07 8.94
C ASP A 76 0.99 18.60 8.76
N LEU A 77 0.59 18.25 7.53
CA LEU A 77 0.04 16.93 7.23
C LEU A 77 1.07 15.79 7.17
N LEU A 78 2.33 16.10 6.84
CA LEU A 78 3.39 15.12 6.65
C LEU A 78 4.04 14.70 7.97
N THR A 79 3.25 14.09 8.86
CA THR A 79 3.69 13.62 10.17
C THR A 79 3.61 12.10 10.29
N PRO A 80 4.42 11.46 11.16
CA PRO A 80 4.32 10.03 11.43
C PRO A 80 2.91 9.61 11.84
N ASP A 81 2.20 10.41 12.63
CA ASP A 81 0.84 10.07 13.08
C ASP A 81 -0.15 10.03 11.91
N ASN A 82 -0.11 11.04 11.03
CA ASN A 82 -0.97 11.07 9.83
C ASN A 82 -0.62 9.95 8.85
N LEU A 83 0.66 9.64 8.66
CA LEU A 83 1.11 8.54 7.83
C LEU A 83 0.71 7.18 8.42
N ASN A 84 0.80 6.99 9.74
CA ASN A 84 0.35 5.75 10.39
C ASN A 84 -1.17 5.58 10.30
N HIS A 85 -1.93 6.66 10.45
CA HIS A 85 -3.37 6.64 10.21
C HIS A 85 -3.66 6.27 8.75
N MET A 86 -2.93 6.84 7.81
CA MET A 86 -3.10 6.53 6.39
C MET A 86 -2.73 5.06 6.11
N LYS A 87 -1.64 4.57 6.69
CA LYS A 87 -1.19 3.17 6.61
C LYS A 87 -2.23 2.19 7.14
N GLY A 88 -2.88 2.51 8.27
CA GLY A 88 -3.92 1.64 8.81
C GLY A 88 -5.08 1.41 7.84
N LEU A 89 -5.39 2.40 6.99
CA LEU A 89 -6.34 2.20 5.89
C LEU A 89 -5.75 1.31 4.80
N GLU A 90 -4.49 1.54 4.38
CA GLU A 90 -3.81 0.69 3.38
C GLU A 90 -3.80 -0.78 3.80
N ASP A 91 -3.39 -1.06 5.04
CA ASP A 91 -3.31 -2.41 5.60
C ASP A 91 -4.69 -3.10 5.63
N GLN A 92 -5.77 -2.35 5.90
CA GLN A 92 -7.14 -2.89 5.86
C GLN A 92 -7.59 -3.20 4.42
N LEU A 93 -7.08 -2.45 3.45
CA LEU A 93 -7.44 -2.57 2.04
C LEU A 93 -6.54 -3.54 1.27
N GLU A 94 -5.36 -3.87 1.77
CA GLU A 94 -4.35 -4.72 1.12
C GLU A 94 -4.89 -6.11 0.72
N GLN A 95 -5.82 -6.67 1.51
CA GLN A 95 -6.44 -7.98 1.25
C GLN A 95 -7.68 -7.91 0.33
N ASN A 96 -8.06 -6.72 -0.12
CA ASN A 96 -9.23 -6.56 -0.98
C ASN A 96 -8.86 -6.79 -2.44
N ASN A 97 -9.23 -7.96 -2.96
CA ASN A 97 -9.01 -8.34 -4.37
C ASN A 97 -9.66 -7.41 -5.41
N ALA A 98 -10.47 -6.44 -4.99
CA ALA A 98 -11.02 -5.42 -5.87
C ALA A 98 -10.10 -4.21 -6.07
N ILE A 99 -8.98 -4.13 -5.35
CA ILE A 99 -8.05 -2.99 -5.42
C ILE A 99 -6.85 -3.37 -6.27
N PHE A 100 -6.61 -2.57 -7.32
CA PHE A 100 -5.49 -2.72 -8.24
C PHE A 100 -4.21 -2.11 -7.67
N SER A 101 -4.33 -0.91 -7.09
CA SER A 101 -3.17 -0.21 -6.52
C SER A 101 -3.61 0.84 -5.51
N ILE A 102 -2.78 1.08 -4.49
CA ILE A 102 -2.89 2.23 -3.61
C ILE A 102 -1.65 3.09 -3.81
N PHE A 103 -1.85 4.40 -3.98
CA PHE A 103 -0.77 5.38 -4.14
C PHE A 103 -0.94 6.51 -3.14
N SER A 104 0.01 6.64 -2.21
CA SER A 104 -0.04 7.62 -1.13
C SER A 104 1.37 7.99 -0.65
N PRO A 105 1.51 9.02 0.21
CA PRO A 105 2.78 9.34 0.86
C PRO A 105 3.35 8.17 1.66
N VAL A 106 2.50 7.31 2.25
CA VAL A 106 2.92 6.08 2.95
C VAL A 106 3.63 5.15 1.98
N THR A 107 3.01 4.86 0.83
CA THR A 107 3.58 3.97 -0.18
C THR A 107 4.96 4.45 -0.64
N LEU A 108 5.15 5.77 -0.80
CA LEU A 108 6.45 6.33 -1.19
C LEU A 108 7.49 6.20 -0.07
N VAL A 109 7.13 6.57 1.16
CA VAL A 109 8.03 6.49 2.32
C VAL A 109 8.44 5.04 2.59
N GLU A 110 7.51 4.09 2.53
CA GLU A 110 7.82 2.67 2.70
C GLU A 110 8.74 2.16 1.60
N ASN A 111 8.49 2.50 0.33
CA ASN A 111 9.38 2.14 -0.77
C ASN A 111 10.79 2.73 -0.59
N MET A 112 10.90 3.96 -0.10
CA MET A 112 12.19 4.57 0.21
C MET A 112 12.88 3.88 1.39
N SER A 113 12.13 3.53 2.44
CA SER A 113 12.61 2.80 3.63
C SER A 113 13.15 1.42 3.25
N THR A 114 12.41 0.67 2.42
CA THR A 114 12.82 -0.63 1.89
C THR A 114 14.10 -0.52 1.06
N LYS A 115 14.16 0.44 0.12
CA LYS A 115 15.37 0.66 -0.67
C LYS A 115 16.58 1.07 0.16
N GLN A 116 16.38 1.90 1.20
CA GLN A 116 17.47 2.24 2.12
C GLN A 116 17.96 1.00 2.85
N GLN A 117 17.06 0.17 3.38
CA GLN A 117 17.42 -1.07 4.05
C GLN A 117 18.21 -2.00 3.12
N GLU A 118 17.75 -2.21 1.88
CA GLU A 118 18.45 -3.02 0.87
C GLU A 118 19.87 -2.49 0.65
N ASN A 119 20.04 -1.18 0.44
CA ASN A 119 21.35 -0.56 0.25
C ASN A 119 22.27 -0.73 1.47
N TYR A 120 21.73 -0.65 2.69
CA TYR A 120 22.51 -0.90 3.92
C TYR A 120 22.95 -2.35 4.03
N GLN A 121 22.08 -3.31 3.69
CA GLN A 121 22.41 -4.73 3.70
C GLN A 121 23.46 -5.07 2.65
N GLU A 122 23.30 -4.60 1.41
CA GLU A 122 24.29 -4.76 0.35
C GLU A 122 25.64 -4.18 0.76
N GLY A 123 25.64 -2.98 1.35
CA GLY A 123 26.88 -2.34 1.79
C GLY A 123 27.61 -3.07 2.90
N LEU A 124 26.89 -3.74 3.81
CA LEU A 124 27.51 -4.57 4.84
C LEU A 124 28.05 -5.88 4.27
N ILE A 125 27.36 -6.48 3.29
CA ILE A 125 27.83 -7.66 2.56
C ILE A 125 29.15 -7.34 1.83
N ASP A 126 29.24 -6.18 1.16
CA ASP A 126 30.47 -5.73 0.52
C ASP A 126 31.64 -5.64 1.52
N ILE A 127 31.40 -5.16 2.74
CA ILE A 127 32.44 -5.12 3.79
C ILE A 127 32.87 -6.54 4.18
N ILE A 128 31.91 -7.42 4.42
CA ILE A 128 32.14 -8.82 4.81
C ILE A 128 32.99 -9.54 3.77
N ASP A 129 32.57 -9.48 2.50
CA ASP A 129 33.26 -10.10 1.39
C ASP A 129 34.68 -9.54 1.23
N GLY A 130 34.84 -8.21 1.37
CA GLY A 130 36.15 -7.57 1.33
C GLY A 130 37.08 -8.04 2.45
N LEU A 131 36.57 -8.17 3.67
CA LEU A 131 37.31 -8.65 4.84
C LEU A 131 37.70 -10.13 4.72
N ASP A 132 36.77 -10.99 4.26
CA ASP A 132 37.03 -12.43 4.09
C ASP A 132 38.06 -12.68 2.99
N GLU A 133 37.94 -11.99 1.84
CA GLU A 133 38.85 -12.12 0.71
C GLU A 133 40.28 -11.73 1.10
N MET A 134 40.45 -10.59 1.79
CA MET A 134 41.77 -10.19 2.28
C MET A 134 42.29 -11.10 3.38
N GLY A 135 41.42 -11.50 4.30
CA GLY A 135 41.80 -12.35 5.42
C GLY A 135 42.32 -13.71 4.95
N THR A 136 41.61 -14.33 4.00
CA THR A 136 42.02 -15.60 3.37
C THR A 136 43.36 -15.46 2.65
N LYS A 137 43.58 -14.36 1.93
CA LYS A 137 44.82 -14.17 1.16
C LYS A 137 46.02 -13.80 2.02
N LEU A 138 45.83 -13.01 3.07
CA LEU A 138 46.86 -12.72 4.06
C LEU A 138 47.29 -14.00 4.79
N LYS A 139 46.32 -14.86 5.12
CA LYS A 139 46.56 -16.17 5.69
C LYS A 139 47.36 -17.09 4.78
N GLU A 140 46.90 -17.28 3.53
CA GLU A 140 47.61 -18.10 2.54
C GLU A 140 49.03 -17.59 2.26
N SER A 141 49.20 -16.28 2.15
CA SER A 141 50.52 -15.66 1.91
C SER A 141 51.44 -15.81 3.12
N GLY A 142 50.88 -15.66 4.33
CA GLY A 142 51.60 -15.86 5.58
C GLY A 142 52.07 -17.31 5.77
N GLU A 143 51.17 -18.28 5.59
CA GLU A 143 51.47 -19.70 5.67
C GLU A 143 52.56 -20.12 4.68
N LYS A 144 52.50 -19.64 3.43
CA LYS A 144 53.52 -19.88 2.40
C LYS A 144 54.86 -19.23 2.73
N LEU A 145 54.89 -18.03 3.30
CA LEU A 145 56.13 -17.38 3.73
C LEU A 145 56.80 -18.15 4.87
N THR A 146 56.02 -18.67 5.81
CA THR A 146 56.53 -19.48 6.94
C THR A 146 56.97 -20.88 6.49
N GLU A 147 56.24 -21.56 5.61
CA GLU A 147 56.59 -22.90 5.10
C GLU A 147 57.91 -22.91 4.32
N ASN A 148 58.14 -21.88 3.49
CA ASN A 148 59.37 -21.74 2.69
C ASN A 148 60.62 -21.36 3.51
N SER A 149 60.46 -20.94 4.76
CA SER A 149 61.56 -20.62 5.69
C SER A 149 62.08 -21.84 6.46
N ARG A 150 61.31 -22.95 6.46
CA ARG A 150 61.55 -24.15 7.28
C ARG A 150 62.03 -25.37 6.47
N ASP A 151 62.10 -25.28 5.14
CA ASP A 151 62.59 -26.39 4.31
C ASP A 151 64.12 -26.47 4.36
N ASP A 152 64.62 -27.39 5.19
CA ASP A 152 66.03 -27.67 5.50
C ASP A 152 66.81 -28.31 4.32
N SER A 153 66.20 -28.40 3.13
CA SER A 153 66.79 -29.06 1.98
C SER A 153 67.53 -28.08 1.07
N GLN A 154 68.87 -28.08 1.19
CA GLN A 154 69.88 -27.33 0.41
C GLN A 154 69.83 -27.47 -1.14
N THR A 155 68.74 -27.94 -1.76
CA THR A 155 68.72 -28.21 -3.21
C THR A 155 67.36 -27.94 -3.84
N LYS A 156 67.05 -26.66 -4.05
CA LYS A 156 66.58 -26.07 -5.32
C LYS A 156 66.28 -24.61 -5.06
N LEU A 157 66.78 -23.72 -5.91
CA LEU A 157 66.25 -22.35 -5.99
C LEU A 157 64.72 -22.47 -6.11
N PRO A 158 63.92 -21.82 -5.26
CA PRO A 158 62.47 -21.83 -5.42
C PRO A 158 62.14 -21.38 -6.85
N ASP A 159 61.12 -21.97 -7.47
CA ASP A 159 60.64 -21.52 -8.79
C ASP A 159 60.05 -20.11 -8.64
N ILE A 160 60.90 -19.11 -8.84
CA ILE A 160 60.60 -17.70 -8.61
C ILE A 160 59.45 -17.25 -9.53
N GLU A 161 59.36 -17.79 -10.75
CA GLU A 161 58.30 -17.44 -11.71
C GLU A 161 56.92 -17.94 -11.26
N SER A 162 56.81 -19.22 -10.83
CA SER A 162 55.55 -19.75 -10.28
C SER A 162 55.11 -18.99 -9.02
N LYS A 163 56.07 -18.54 -8.21
CA LYS A 163 55.80 -17.77 -6.99
C LYS A 163 55.41 -16.32 -7.27
N MET A 164 55.93 -15.71 -8.35
CA MET A 164 55.50 -14.38 -8.83
C MET A 164 54.04 -14.41 -9.26
N ALA A 165 53.64 -15.40 -10.06
CA ALA A 165 52.25 -15.50 -10.52
C ALA A 165 51.24 -15.63 -9.36
N GLU A 166 51.61 -16.33 -8.29
CA GLU A 166 50.76 -16.49 -7.10
C GLU A 166 50.73 -15.24 -6.20
N LEU A 167 51.85 -14.52 -6.10
CA LEU A 167 51.92 -13.22 -5.40
C LEU A 167 51.13 -12.15 -6.14
N ASP A 168 51.24 -12.07 -7.46
CA ASP A 168 50.46 -11.17 -8.31
C ASP A 168 48.95 -11.47 -8.17
N GLU A 169 48.55 -12.75 -8.14
CA GLU A 169 47.17 -13.15 -7.89
C GLU A 169 46.70 -12.75 -6.47
N ALA A 170 47.57 -12.86 -5.46
CA ALA A 170 47.27 -12.43 -4.10
C ALA A 170 47.10 -10.90 -4.01
N PHE A 171 47.98 -10.11 -4.65
CA PHE A 171 47.88 -8.65 -4.68
C PHE A 171 46.64 -8.17 -5.44
N ALA A 172 46.29 -8.82 -6.56
CA ALA A 172 45.07 -8.52 -7.32
C ALA A 172 43.79 -8.76 -6.49
N LYS A 173 43.73 -9.88 -5.74
CA LYS A 173 42.59 -10.19 -4.86
C LYS A 173 42.55 -9.32 -3.60
N MET A 174 43.70 -8.96 -3.03
CA MET A 174 43.76 -7.99 -1.94
C MET A 174 43.31 -6.60 -2.41
N THR A 175 43.61 -6.22 -3.65
CA THR A 175 43.12 -4.99 -4.28
C THR A 175 41.59 -5.04 -4.43
N SER A 176 41.04 -6.15 -4.92
CA SER A 176 39.59 -6.40 -4.99
C SER A 176 38.93 -6.29 -3.61
N GLY A 177 39.49 -6.92 -2.57
CA GLY A 177 38.97 -6.83 -1.21
C GLY A 177 39.02 -5.41 -0.63
N GLN A 178 40.04 -4.62 -0.96
CA GLN A 178 40.11 -3.20 -0.60
C GLN A 178 39.08 -2.35 -1.38
N GLU A 179 38.80 -2.64 -2.65
CA GLU A 179 37.75 -1.96 -3.42
C GLU A 179 36.36 -2.19 -2.81
N LYS A 180 36.06 -3.42 -2.39
CA LYS A 180 34.80 -3.73 -1.69
C LYS A 180 34.71 -3.03 -0.33
N LEU A 181 35.81 -3.03 0.45
CA LEU A 181 35.89 -2.24 1.69
C LEU A 181 35.68 -0.74 1.46
N LYS A 182 36.18 -0.19 0.36
CA LYS A 182 35.98 1.21 0.00
C LYS A 182 34.51 1.53 -0.20
N SER A 183 33.78 0.67 -0.93
CA SER A 183 32.33 0.78 -1.13
C SER A 183 31.60 0.79 0.21
N GLY A 184 31.81 -0.26 1.00
CA GLY A 184 31.12 -0.43 2.28
C GLY A 184 31.46 0.61 3.35
N THR A 185 32.73 1.00 3.48
CA THR A 185 33.11 2.11 4.39
C THR A 185 32.53 3.45 3.96
N GLY A 186 32.31 3.65 2.65
CA GLY A 186 31.60 4.79 2.10
C GLY A 186 30.13 4.83 2.51
N GLN A 187 29.43 3.69 2.43
CA GLN A 187 28.05 3.55 2.90
C GLN A 187 27.96 3.73 4.42
N LEU A 188 28.88 3.15 5.20
CA LEU A 188 28.93 3.31 6.66
C LEU A 188 29.14 4.77 7.09
N LYS A 189 30.05 5.50 6.42
CA LYS A 189 30.26 6.93 6.65
C LYS A 189 28.96 7.71 6.46
N THR A 190 28.26 7.44 5.37
CA THR A 190 27.01 8.10 5.00
C THR A 190 25.93 7.81 6.05
N GLY A 191 25.74 6.54 6.44
CA GLY A 191 24.80 6.17 7.48
C GLY A 191 25.11 6.78 8.85
N LEU A 192 26.37 6.80 9.30
CA LEU A 192 26.75 7.42 10.57
C LEU A 192 26.49 8.93 10.61
N ALA A 193 26.68 9.63 9.48
CA ALA A 193 26.34 11.05 9.38
C ALA A 193 24.84 11.26 9.51
N GLU A 194 24.05 10.44 8.83
CA GLU A 194 22.59 10.52 8.80
C GLU A 194 21.97 10.22 10.18
N TYR A 195 22.39 9.13 10.83
CA TYR A 195 21.97 8.82 12.21
C TYR A 195 22.45 9.87 13.22
N GLY A 196 23.65 10.42 13.03
CA GLY A 196 24.15 11.53 13.84
C GLY A 196 23.22 12.73 13.79
N LYS A 197 22.78 13.11 12.59
CA LYS A 197 21.84 14.23 12.37
C LYS A 197 20.48 13.97 13.02
N GLN A 198 19.90 12.79 12.80
CA GLN A 198 18.63 12.40 13.43
C GLN A 198 18.71 12.38 14.97
N THR A 199 19.84 11.94 15.52
CA THR A 199 20.07 11.91 16.97
C THR A 199 20.20 13.32 17.55
N GLN A 200 20.81 14.26 16.80
CA GLN A 200 20.91 15.65 17.21
C GLN A 200 19.54 16.26 17.41
N GLU A 201 18.68 16.03 16.44
CA GLU A 201 17.36 16.64 16.36
C GLU A 201 16.42 16.13 17.45
N VAL A 202 16.49 14.84 17.78
CA VAL A 202 15.78 14.28 18.95
C VAL A 202 16.28 14.94 20.24
N GLY A 203 17.59 15.14 20.36
CA GLY A 203 18.18 15.83 21.50
C GLY A 203 17.69 17.28 21.63
N GLU A 204 17.63 18.00 20.51
CA GLU A 204 17.11 19.38 20.45
C GLU A 204 15.61 19.45 20.79
N ASN A 205 14.81 18.49 20.32
CA ASN A 205 13.37 18.43 20.61
C ASN A 205 13.10 18.09 22.08
N LEU A 206 13.86 17.17 22.69
CA LEU A 206 13.77 16.90 24.12
C LEU A 206 14.19 18.11 24.96
N HIS A 207 15.17 18.88 24.49
CA HIS A 207 15.58 20.12 25.13
C HIS A 207 14.47 21.18 25.05
N LYS A 208 13.83 21.37 23.89
CA LYS A 208 12.65 22.25 23.73
C LYS A 208 11.51 21.84 24.66
N MET A 209 11.17 20.55 24.68
CA MET A 209 10.09 20.01 25.53
C MET A 209 10.38 20.21 27.02
N SER A 210 11.64 20.08 27.43
CA SER A 210 12.07 20.38 28.80
C SER A 210 11.90 21.86 29.17
N GLN A 211 12.21 22.78 28.25
CA GLN A 211 12.03 24.21 28.45
C GLN A 211 10.56 24.58 28.61
N GLU A 212 9.68 23.99 27.79
CA GLU A 212 8.22 24.17 27.88
C GLU A 212 7.65 23.64 29.20
N MET A 213 8.19 22.53 29.71
CA MET A 213 7.80 21.94 31.00
C MET A 213 8.45 22.62 32.23
N ASN A 214 9.19 23.69 32.02
CA ASN A 214 9.81 24.51 33.07
C ASN A 214 10.78 23.68 33.96
N ALA A 215 11.88 23.22 33.36
CA ALA A 215 12.93 22.39 33.96
C ALA A 215 13.40 22.81 35.37
N ALA A 216 13.35 24.12 35.68
CA ALA A 216 13.68 24.64 37.00
C ALA A 216 12.80 24.05 38.13
N GLN A 217 11.53 23.75 37.85
CA GLN A 217 10.53 23.33 38.86
C GLN A 217 10.03 21.89 38.67
N ASN A 218 10.18 21.29 37.50
CA ASN A 218 9.67 19.96 37.20
C ASN A 218 10.79 18.88 37.13
N PRO A 219 10.77 17.84 38.00
CA PRO A 219 11.74 16.76 37.97
C PRO A 219 11.78 15.96 36.65
N GLN A 220 10.63 15.79 35.98
CA GLN A 220 10.55 15.07 34.69
C GLN A 220 11.16 15.89 33.56
N ALA A 221 10.98 17.22 33.58
CA ALA A 221 11.59 18.11 32.61
C ALA A 221 13.13 18.08 32.69
N ARG A 222 13.72 17.98 33.89
CA ARG A 222 15.18 17.80 34.04
C ARG A 222 15.68 16.48 33.48
N GLN A 223 14.90 15.40 33.57
CA GLN A 223 15.26 14.11 32.97
C GLN A 223 15.25 14.19 31.44
N LEU A 224 14.27 14.89 30.86
CA LEU A 224 14.23 15.14 29.41
C LEU A 224 15.39 16.03 28.95
N GLU A 225 15.78 17.03 29.76
CA GLU A 225 16.95 17.87 29.50
C GLU A 225 18.25 17.05 29.47
N GLN A 226 18.46 16.21 30.49
CA GLN A 226 19.63 15.34 30.57
C GLN A 226 19.68 14.32 29.43
N LEU A 227 18.54 13.75 29.06
CA LEU A 227 18.44 12.83 27.93
C LEU A 227 18.72 13.54 26.61
N GLY A 228 18.19 14.76 26.44
CA GLY A 228 18.44 15.61 25.28
C GLY A 228 19.92 15.93 25.12
N GLU A 229 20.59 16.37 26.20
CA GLU A 229 22.04 16.62 26.20
C GLU A 229 22.85 15.35 25.89
N GLN A 230 22.48 14.20 26.44
CA GLN A 230 23.15 12.93 26.15
C GLN A 230 23.02 12.54 24.67
N LEU A 231 21.85 12.75 24.08
CA LEU A 231 21.61 12.49 22.66
C LEU A 231 22.36 13.48 21.76
N MET A 232 22.39 14.76 22.10
CA MET A 232 23.21 15.74 21.36
C MET A 232 24.71 15.42 21.45
N GLN A 233 25.20 14.96 22.61
CA GLN A 233 26.58 14.48 22.75
C GLN A 233 26.85 13.21 21.95
N LEU A 234 25.90 12.28 21.91
CA LEU A 234 25.98 11.06 21.10
C LEU A 234 26.03 11.42 19.61
N SER A 235 25.14 12.31 19.17
CA SER A 235 25.11 12.86 17.82
C SER A 235 26.45 13.47 17.42
N GLN A 236 27.00 14.39 18.23
CA GLN A 236 28.30 14.97 17.97
C GLN A 236 29.39 13.92 17.86
N LYS A 237 29.37 12.89 18.72
CA LYS A 237 30.30 11.76 18.61
C LYS A 237 30.10 10.97 17.32
N MET A 238 28.86 10.73 16.89
CA MET A 238 28.57 10.01 15.64
C MET A 238 29.00 10.82 14.41
N MET A 239 28.71 12.12 14.36
CA MET A 239 29.16 13.02 13.29
C MET A 239 30.69 13.13 13.25
N GLN A 240 31.33 13.30 14.41
CA GLN A 240 32.79 13.26 14.49
C GLN A 240 33.36 11.90 14.08
N THR A 241 32.65 10.81 14.37
CA THR A 241 33.04 9.46 13.94
C THR A 241 32.84 9.29 12.43
N SER A 242 31.82 9.88 11.84
CA SER A 242 31.60 9.93 10.38
C SER A 242 32.68 10.76 9.67
N GLU A 243 33.03 11.94 10.19
CA GLU A 243 34.13 12.74 9.65
C GLU A 243 35.47 12.01 9.79
N LYS A 244 35.72 11.36 10.94
CA LYS A 244 36.91 10.52 11.13
C LYS A 244 36.88 9.29 10.24
N SER A 245 35.72 8.69 9.96
CA SER A 245 35.57 7.57 9.02
C SER A 245 35.73 8.00 7.56
N ALA A 246 35.69 9.30 7.25
CA ALA A 246 36.13 9.81 5.94
C ALA A 246 37.61 9.54 5.65
N SER A 247 38.44 9.35 6.68
CA SER A 247 39.80 8.84 6.49
C SER A 247 39.81 7.33 6.23
N LEU A 248 38.83 6.57 6.77
CA LEU A 248 38.70 5.13 6.53
C LEU A 248 38.35 4.84 5.07
N THR A 249 37.61 5.70 4.37
CA THR A 249 37.35 5.55 2.93
C THR A 249 38.59 5.79 2.07
N GLN A 250 39.60 6.52 2.59
CA GLN A 250 40.87 6.74 1.90
C GLN A 250 41.93 5.67 2.22
N ILE A 251 41.74 4.90 3.29
CA ILE A 251 42.67 3.81 3.64
C ILE A 251 42.71 2.77 2.54
N PRO A 252 41.58 2.28 2.00
CA PRO A 252 41.60 1.37 0.86
C PRO A 252 42.36 1.91 -0.34
N ASP A 253 42.15 3.16 -0.73
CA ASP A 253 42.89 3.76 -1.84
C ASP A 253 44.41 3.81 -1.57
N ARG A 254 44.81 4.16 -0.35
CA ARG A 254 46.23 4.19 0.03
C ARG A 254 46.83 2.78 0.12
N THR A 255 46.06 1.81 0.59
CA THR A 255 46.46 0.41 0.71
C THR A 255 46.56 -0.23 -0.66
N ILE A 256 45.60 -0.02 -1.57
CA ILE A 256 45.66 -0.45 -2.98
C ILE A 256 46.91 0.11 -3.65
N ASN A 257 47.14 1.42 -3.52
CA ASN A 257 48.36 2.04 -4.06
C ASN A 257 49.63 1.49 -3.40
N GLY A 258 49.60 1.20 -2.10
CA GLY A 258 50.71 0.60 -1.36
C GLY A 258 50.99 -0.84 -1.80
N LEU A 259 49.95 -1.65 -1.99
CA LEU A 259 50.02 -3.02 -2.50
C LEU A 259 50.59 -3.03 -3.91
N ASN A 260 50.10 -2.17 -4.81
CA ASN A 260 50.64 -2.00 -6.16
C ASN A 260 52.13 -1.58 -6.15
N ASN A 261 52.53 -0.68 -5.24
CA ASN A 261 53.93 -0.27 -5.10
C ASN A 261 54.81 -1.38 -4.49
N MET A 262 54.25 -2.19 -3.59
CA MET A 262 54.94 -3.32 -2.95
C MET A 262 55.11 -4.48 -3.92
N GLU A 263 54.09 -4.78 -4.72
CA GLU A 263 54.14 -5.68 -5.88
C GLU A 263 55.25 -5.26 -6.84
N GLN A 264 55.28 -3.98 -7.25
CA GLN A 264 56.34 -3.44 -8.11
C GLN A 264 57.73 -3.53 -7.48
N GLY A 265 57.86 -3.20 -6.19
CA GLY A 265 59.12 -3.23 -5.45
C GLY A 265 59.66 -4.66 -5.25
N LEU A 266 58.79 -5.60 -4.90
CA LEU A 266 59.12 -7.03 -4.79
C LEU A 266 59.54 -7.59 -6.15
N ASN A 267 58.82 -7.24 -7.22
CA ASN A 267 59.19 -7.61 -8.60
C ASN A 267 60.58 -7.08 -9.00
N GLN A 268 60.98 -5.92 -8.47
CA GLN A 268 62.29 -5.32 -8.74
C GLN A 268 63.42 -5.96 -7.89
N GLN A 269 63.18 -6.18 -6.60
CA GLN A 269 64.17 -6.73 -5.66
C GLN A 269 64.44 -8.23 -5.88
N ILE A 270 63.43 -8.98 -6.31
CA ILE A 270 63.57 -10.41 -6.66
C ILE A 270 64.37 -10.60 -7.95
N GLY A 271 64.30 -9.66 -8.90
CA GLY A 271 65.21 -9.59 -10.04
C GLY A 271 66.68 -9.40 -9.64
N GLU A 272 66.94 -8.79 -8.48
CA GLU A 272 68.27 -8.57 -7.92
C GLU A 272 68.76 -9.72 -7.02
N LEU A 273 67.84 -10.54 -6.47
CA LEU A 273 68.12 -11.67 -5.58
C LEU A 273 68.77 -12.89 -6.26
N GLN A 274 68.94 -12.89 -7.59
CA GLN A 274 69.67 -13.96 -8.30
C GLN A 274 71.18 -14.05 -7.94
N ASN A 275 71.73 -13.12 -7.13
CA ASN A 275 73.18 -12.97 -6.93
C ASN A 275 73.70 -12.86 -5.48
N PHE A 276 73.02 -13.38 -4.44
CA PHE A 276 73.52 -13.23 -3.05
C PHE A 276 73.44 -14.52 -2.22
N GLN A 277 74.55 -14.89 -1.55
CA GLN A 277 74.72 -16.17 -0.81
C GLN A 277 75.20 -16.03 0.65
N ALA A 278 75.29 -14.84 1.26
CA ALA A 278 76.02 -14.67 2.53
C ALA A 278 75.20 -14.29 3.79
N GLU A 279 73.90 -13.97 3.70
CA GLU A 279 73.07 -13.56 4.87
C GLU A 279 71.72 -14.30 4.97
N GLN A 280 71.65 -15.54 4.47
CA GLN A 280 70.38 -16.28 4.28
C GLN A 280 69.64 -16.62 5.58
N GLU A 281 70.30 -17.09 6.64
CA GLU A 281 69.59 -17.59 7.85
C GLU A 281 68.82 -16.49 8.61
N GLN A 282 69.41 -15.31 8.77
CA GLN A 282 68.82 -14.24 9.58
C GLN A 282 67.64 -13.56 8.86
N GLN A 283 67.70 -13.46 7.53
CA GLN A 283 66.62 -12.92 6.69
C GLN A 283 65.47 -13.92 6.52
N LEU A 284 65.75 -15.23 6.51
CA LEU A 284 64.72 -16.28 6.52
C LEU A 284 63.91 -16.28 7.82
N GLU A 285 64.54 -15.99 8.97
CA GLU A 285 63.85 -15.88 10.26
C GLU A 285 62.94 -14.64 10.34
N GLU A 286 63.35 -13.51 9.75
CA GLU A 286 62.51 -12.31 9.66
C GLU A 286 61.32 -12.51 8.70
N LEU A 287 61.52 -13.21 7.58
CA LEU A 287 60.46 -13.61 6.67
C LEU A 287 59.44 -14.56 7.33
N ALA A 288 59.92 -15.48 8.17
CA ALA A 288 59.05 -16.37 8.95
C ALA A 288 58.19 -15.59 9.95
N LYS A 289 58.77 -14.62 10.67
CA LYS A 289 58.04 -13.75 11.61
C LYS A 289 57.02 -12.85 10.90
N LEU A 290 57.35 -12.38 9.70
CA LEU A 290 56.41 -11.65 8.84
C LEU A 290 55.27 -12.56 8.39
N GLY A 291 55.56 -13.80 7.97
CA GLY A 291 54.56 -14.79 7.60
C GLY A 291 53.58 -15.12 8.73
N ASP A 292 54.09 -15.33 9.94
CA ASP A 292 53.27 -15.57 11.13
C ASP A 292 52.37 -14.37 11.45
N GLY A 293 52.88 -13.14 11.33
CA GLY A 293 52.09 -11.91 11.53
C GLY A 293 51.01 -11.68 10.46
N LEU A 294 51.29 -12.01 9.19
CA LEU A 294 50.31 -11.96 8.11
C LEU A 294 49.22 -13.02 8.29
N THR A 295 49.59 -14.20 8.79
CA THR A 295 48.65 -15.28 9.13
C THR A 295 47.70 -14.86 10.24
N GLU A 296 48.22 -14.27 11.33
CA GLU A 296 47.41 -13.76 12.44
C GLU A 296 46.48 -12.62 12.00
N MET A 297 46.97 -11.71 11.16
CA MET A 297 46.14 -10.64 10.59
C MET A 297 45.04 -11.20 9.68
N GLY A 298 45.36 -12.22 8.88
CA GLY A 298 44.41 -12.92 8.03
C GLY A 298 43.28 -13.57 8.85
N ASP A 299 43.63 -14.34 9.87
CA ASP A 299 42.67 -14.97 10.79
C ASP A 299 41.77 -13.95 11.50
N ASN A 300 42.32 -12.81 11.91
CA ASN A 300 41.53 -11.74 12.54
C ASN A 300 40.53 -11.10 11.58
N LEU A 301 40.89 -10.89 10.31
CA LEU A 301 39.97 -10.33 9.30
C LEU A 301 38.85 -11.30 8.94
N ILE A 302 39.16 -12.60 8.79
CA ILE A 302 38.16 -13.66 8.62
C ILE A 302 37.23 -13.71 9.84
N TYR A 303 37.78 -13.59 11.05
CA TYR A 303 36.99 -13.58 12.28
C TYR A 303 36.04 -12.38 12.37
N ILE A 304 36.49 -11.18 11.98
CA ILE A 304 35.63 -9.98 11.92
C ILE A 304 34.54 -10.17 10.86
N SER A 305 34.92 -10.67 9.67
CA SER A 305 33.97 -10.96 8.58
C SER A 305 32.85 -11.89 9.05
N LYS A 306 33.20 -13.01 9.67
CA LYS A 306 32.24 -13.98 10.22
C LYS A 306 31.33 -13.40 11.31
N ASN A 307 31.87 -12.57 12.20
CA ASN A 307 31.03 -11.90 13.22
C ASN A 307 30.07 -10.88 12.59
N MET A 308 30.48 -10.23 11.49
CA MET A 308 29.62 -9.32 10.74
C MET A 308 28.55 -10.09 9.95
N GLU A 309 28.85 -11.27 9.42
CA GLU A 309 27.83 -12.18 8.85
C GLU A 309 26.77 -12.54 9.88
N GLU A 310 27.18 -12.89 11.11
CA GLU A 310 26.26 -13.14 12.21
C GLU A 310 25.41 -11.88 12.51
N MET A 311 26.00 -10.69 12.46
CA MET A 311 25.27 -9.42 12.65
C MET A 311 24.21 -9.18 11.57
N ILE A 312 24.51 -9.44 10.28
CA ILE A 312 23.53 -9.34 9.19
C ILE A 312 22.42 -10.38 9.35
N ALA A 313 22.76 -11.61 9.76
CA ALA A 313 21.77 -12.66 10.01
C ALA A 313 20.78 -12.26 11.12
N TYR A 314 21.21 -11.46 12.11
CA TYR A 314 20.31 -10.84 13.09
C TYR A 314 19.63 -9.55 12.60
N SER A 315 20.08 -8.97 11.48
CA SER A 315 19.51 -7.74 10.88
C SER A 315 18.17 -7.96 10.18
N ASP A 316 17.76 -9.20 9.90
CA ASP A 316 16.40 -9.53 9.45
C ASP A 316 15.31 -9.04 10.42
N THR A 317 15.70 -8.65 11.63
CA THR A 317 14.84 -7.99 12.62
C THR A 317 14.66 -6.49 12.38
N MET A 318 15.52 -5.83 11.60
CA MET A 318 15.27 -4.49 11.08
C MET A 318 14.22 -4.61 9.98
N LYS A 319 13.03 -4.10 10.24
CA LYS A 319 11.97 -4.06 9.23
C LYS A 319 11.90 -2.66 8.66
N ALA A 320 11.93 -2.56 7.33
CA ALA A 320 11.48 -1.38 6.63
C ALA A 320 10.06 -1.04 7.09
N GLY A 321 9.82 0.25 7.26
CA GLY A 321 8.55 0.76 7.76
C GLY A 321 8.56 2.27 7.82
N LEU A 322 7.43 2.83 8.22
CA LEU A 322 7.29 4.25 8.45
C LEU A 322 8.22 4.71 9.58
N PRO A 323 8.92 5.85 9.41
CA PRO A 323 9.76 6.40 10.44
C PRO A 323 8.93 6.90 11.62
N GLU A 324 9.33 6.56 12.84
CA GLU A 324 8.67 7.04 14.07
C GLU A 324 9.00 8.51 14.39
N LYS A 325 10.09 9.03 13.82
CA LYS A 325 10.60 10.39 14.11
C LYS A 325 10.32 11.32 12.94
N GLN A 326 9.80 12.51 13.27
CA GLN A 326 9.55 13.58 12.30
C GLN A 326 10.81 13.94 11.50
N SER A 327 11.96 14.03 12.17
CA SER A 327 13.25 14.36 11.53
C SER A 327 13.66 13.39 10.43
N THR A 328 13.51 12.09 10.70
CA THR A 328 13.77 11.04 9.71
C THR A 328 12.81 11.17 8.54
N LEU A 329 11.52 11.41 8.82
CA LEU A 329 10.51 11.60 7.80
C LEU A 329 10.80 12.82 6.92
N ASP A 330 11.21 13.94 7.52
CA ASP A 330 11.53 15.17 6.80
C ASP A 330 12.71 14.96 5.83
N HIS A 331 13.73 14.19 6.22
CA HIS A 331 14.83 13.83 5.31
C HIS A 331 14.42 12.91 4.16
N MET A 332 13.39 12.08 4.38
CA MET A 332 12.83 11.23 3.33
C MET A 332 11.98 12.05 2.36
N ILE A 333 11.19 13.01 2.85
CA ILE A 333 10.24 13.74 2.03
C ILE A 333 10.87 14.97 1.35
N TYR A 334 11.76 15.67 2.04
CA TYR A 334 12.40 16.88 1.55
C TYR A 334 13.84 16.61 1.08
N ASN A 335 14.30 17.41 0.12
CA ASN A 335 15.69 17.47 -0.31
C ASN A 335 16.52 18.32 0.65
N ASP A 336 17.85 18.35 0.46
CA ASP A 336 18.79 19.14 1.28
C ASP A 336 18.49 20.66 1.27
N ASP A 337 17.87 21.16 0.21
CA ASP A 337 17.41 22.55 0.08
C ASP A 337 16.04 22.81 0.74
N ASN A 338 15.53 21.85 1.52
CA ASN A 338 14.25 21.89 2.21
C ASN A 338 13.04 22.04 1.26
N GLN A 339 13.18 21.54 0.04
CA GLN A 339 12.12 21.48 -0.98
C GLN A 339 11.52 20.08 -1.05
N LEU A 340 10.20 20.01 -1.26
CA LEU A 340 9.49 18.74 -1.44
C LEU A 340 10.10 17.98 -2.62
N ARG A 341 10.37 16.68 -2.44
CA ARG A 341 10.82 15.82 -3.53
C ARG A 341 9.73 15.67 -4.59
N SER A 342 10.12 15.68 -5.86
CA SER A 342 9.17 15.59 -6.98
C SER A 342 8.34 14.31 -7.02
N SER A 343 8.78 13.24 -6.36
CA SER A 343 7.96 12.03 -6.19
C SER A 343 6.70 12.27 -5.36
N PHE A 344 6.70 13.26 -4.44
CA PHE A 344 5.57 13.59 -3.58
C PHE A 344 4.67 14.68 -4.17
N GLU A 345 5.09 15.42 -5.20
CA GLU A 345 4.34 16.54 -5.79
C GLU A 345 2.96 16.12 -6.34
N GLU A 346 2.78 14.85 -6.76
CA GLU A 346 1.48 14.36 -7.27
C GLU A 346 0.46 14.09 -6.16
N ILE A 347 0.91 13.89 -4.92
CA ILE A 347 0.10 13.45 -3.79
C ILE A 347 0.10 14.43 -2.62
N VAL A 348 1.06 15.35 -2.57
CA VAL A 348 1.09 16.49 -1.65
C VAL A 348 0.88 17.73 -2.50
N ILE A 349 -0.35 18.25 -2.50
CA ILE A 349 -0.73 19.37 -3.36
C ILE A 349 -0.08 20.66 -2.85
N ASP A 350 -0.13 20.86 -1.54
CA ASP A 350 0.48 21.94 -0.79
C ASP A 350 0.63 21.54 0.69
N ASP A 351 1.01 22.50 1.55
CA ASP A 351 1.20 22.27 2.99
C ASP A 351 -0.10 21.88 3.72
N LYS A 352 -1.27 22.01 3.07
CA LYS A 352 -2.60 21.80 3.62
C LYS A 352 -3.35 20.61 3.09
N TYR A 353 -2.93 20.05 1.96
CA TYR A 353 -3.65 18.98 1.28
C TYR A 353 -2.72 17.84 0.86
N MET A 354 -3.00 16.64 1.38
CA MET A 354 -2.38 15.41 0.88
C MET A 354 -3.43 14.38 0.47
N LEU A 355 -3.07 13.57 -0.52
CA LEU A 355 -3.94 12.65 -1.22
C LEU A 355 -3.46 11.22 -1.04
N MET A 356 -4.43 10.32 -0.87
CA MET A 356 -4.29 8.90 -1.11
C MET A 356 -5.23 8.51 -2.25
N ILE A 357 -4.71 7.80 -3.24
CA ILE A 357 -5.46 7.33 -4.40
C ILE A 357 -5.56 5.82 -4.32
N ILE A 358 -6.78 5.31 -4.19
CA ILE A 358 -7.10 3.89 -4.17
C ILE A 358 -7.76 3.54 -5.49
N LYS A 359 -7.06 2.79 -6.33
CA LYS A 359 -7.53 2.41 -7.66
C LYS A 359 -8.14 1.02 -7.65
N PHE A 360 -9.35 0.87 -8.19
CA PHE A 360 -9.99 -0.43 -8.33
C PHE A 360 -9.38 -1.25 -9.47
N GLU A 361 -9.52 -2.56 -9.37
CA GLU A 361 -9.39 -3.48 -10.49
C GLU A 361 -10.34 -3.11 -11.63
N GLY A 362 -9.98 -3.52 -12.84
CA GLY A 362 -10.80 -3.28 -14.02
C GLY A 362 -12.17 -3.94 -13.92
N ASN A 363 -13.24 -3.23 -14.32
CA ASN A 363 -14.59 -3.77 -14.42
C ASN A 363 -15.17 -4.38 -13.11
N VAL A 364 -14.74 -3.89 -11.95
CA VAL A 364 -15.34 -4.27 -10.66
C VAL A 364 -16.81 -3.86 -10.64
N ASP A 365 -17.68 -4.73 -10.12
CA ASP A 365 -19.11 -4.47 -10.03
C ASP A 365 -19.47 -3.43 -8.96
N ASP A 366 -20.59 -2.73 -9.16
CA ASP A 366 -21.05 -1.67 -8.26
C ASP A 366 -21.26 -2.13 -6.82
N VAL A 367 -21.62 -3.40 -6.57
CA VAL A 367 -21.85 -3.88 -5.19
C VAL A 367 -20.52 -3.99 -4.46
N THR A 368 -19.50 -4.52 -5.12
CA THR A 368 -18.14 -4.61 -4.57
C THR A 368 -17.52 -3.23 -4.37
N LYS A 369 -17.72 -2.29 -5.32
CA LYS A 369 -17.32 -0.88 -5.18
C LYS A 369 -17.99 -0.23 -3.96
N SER A 370 -19.32 -0.33 -3.85
CA SER A 370 -20.09 0.16 -2.69
C SER A 370 -19.61 -0.43 -1.37
N GLY A 371 -19.30 -1.74 -1.34
CA GLY A 371 -18.76 -2.40 -0.15
C GLY A 371 -17.41 -1.83 0.28
N THR A 372 -16.54 -1.52 -0.68
CA THR A 372 -15.23 -0.92 -0.43
C THR A 372 -15.35 0.55 0.02
N VAL A 373 -16.23 1.34 -0.62
CA VAL A 373 -16.56 2.71 -0.18
C VAL A 373 -17.08 2.71 1.26
N ALA A 374 -17.95 1.75 1.61
CA ALA A 374 -18.45 1.60 2.98
C ALA A 374 -17.34 1.22 3.96
N ALA A 375 -16.41 0.32 3.58
CA ALA A 375 -15.27 -0.05 4.40
C ALA A 375 -14.35 1.14 4.69
N ILE A 376 -14.02 1.94 3.67
CA ILE A 376 -13.22 3.17 3.83
C ILE A 376 -13.95 4.16 4.74
N ASN A 377 -15.22 4.44 4.49
CA ASN A 377 -16.00 5.35 5.32
C ASN A 377 -16.16 4.88 6.78
N ASN A 378 -16.20 3.57 7.02
CA ASN A 378 -16.25 3.01 8.36
C ASN A 378 -14.90 3.17 9.06
N TYR A 379 -13.79 2.88 8.37
CA TYR A 379 -12.45 3.11 8.90
C TYR A 379 -12.25 4.55 9.37
N MET A 380 -12.64 5.52 8.54
CA MET A 380 -12.54 6.96 8.87
C MET A 380 -13.42 7.39 10.05
N LYS A 381 -14.52 6.66 10.31
CA LYS A 381 -15.39 6.93 11.47
C LYS A 381 -14.87 6.27 12.75
N GLU A 382 -14.30 5.08 12.64
CA GLU A 382 -13.78 4.31 13.77
C GLU A 382 -12.42 4.83 14.24
N ASN A 383 -11.64 5.40 13.31
CA ASN A 383 -10.34 6.01 13.55
C ASN A 383 -10.42 7.48 13.12
N PRO A 384 -10.95 8.38 13.96
CA PRO A 384 -10.88 9.81 13.66
C PRO A 384 -9.44 10.31 13.77
N ASN A 385 -9.09 11.29 12.94
CA ASN A 385 -7.82 12.00 13.03
C ASN A 385 -8.04 13.37 13.68
N ASP A 386 -7.35 13.62 14.80
CA ASP A 386 -7.48 14.87 15.55
C ASP A 386 -6.75 16.06 14.89
N HIS A 387 -5.88 15.79 13.92
CA HIS A 387 -4.98 16.76 13.28
C HIS A 387 -5.33 17.05 11.81
N ALA A 388 -6.20 16.25 11.20
CA ALA A 388 -6.63 16.41 9.81
C ALA A 388 -8.12 16.11 9.63
N GLU A 389 -8.81 16.96 8.87
CA GLU A 389 -10.12 16.66 8.33
C GLU A 389 -9.95 15.73 7.11
N ILE A 390 -10.67 14.61 7.10
CA ILE A 390 -10.53 13.59 6.05
C ILE A 390 -11.79 13.58 5.18
N MET A 391 -11.59 13.71 3.87
CA MET A 391 -12.64 13.69 2.87
C MET A 391 -12.43 12.55 1.89
N VAL A 392 -13.45 11.70 1.73
CA VAL A 392 -13.43 10.58 0.78
C VAL A 392 -14.25 10.98 -0.45
N SER A 393 -13.64 10.90 -1.63
CA SER A 393 -14.20 11.34 -2.90
C SER A 393 -13.83 10.39 -4.05
N GLY A 394 -14.24 10.72 -5.26
CA GLY A 394 -14.06 9.90 -6.46
C GLY A 394 -15.38 9.36 -7.01
N LYS A 395 -15.34 8.86 -8.26
CA LYS A 395 -16.54 8.38 -8.95
C LYS A 395 -17.26 7.26 -8.20
N PRO A 396 -16.59 6.22 -7.65
CA PRO A 396 -17.25 5.16 -6.89
C PRO A 396 -17.99 5.69 -5.65
N VAL A 397 -17.44 6.70 -4.97
CA VAL A 397 -18.06 7.32 -3.79
C VAL A 397 -19.30 8.12 -4.19
N LEU A 398 -19.21 8.88 -5.28
CA LEU A 398 -20.33 9.62 -5.82
C LEU A 398 -21.46 8.69 -6.27
N ASP A 399 -21.12 7.62 -7.00
CA ASP A 399 -22.09 6.65 -7.51
C ASP A 399 -22.77 5.90 -6.35
N ASP A 400 -22.03 5.50 -5.31
CA ASP A 400 -22.60 4.90 -4.09
C ASP A 400 -23.55 5.87 -3.34
N SER A 401 -23.16 7.15 -3.24
CA SER A 401 -23.99 8.19 -2.63
C SER A 401 -25.27 8.44 -3.44
N ILE A 402 -25.19 8.48 -4.77
CA ILE A 402 -26.34 8.58 -5.66
C ILE A 402 -27.24 7.35 -5.48
N ARG A 403 -26.67 6.14 -5.45
CA ARG A 403 -27.41 4.88 -5.28
C ARG A 403 -28.16 4.82 -3.95
N THR A 404 -27.50 5.21 -2.86
CA THR A 404 -28.10 5.30 -1.53
C THR A 404 -29.21 6.34 -1.49
N SER A 405 -28.96 7.51 -2.07
CA SER A 405 -29.95 8.60 -2.19
C SER A 405 -31.14 8.20 -3.05
N MET A 406 -30.93 7.46 -4.14
CA MET A 406 -31.97 6.89 -4.99
C MET A 406 -32.83 5.91 -4.19
N LYS A 407 -32.22 4.99 -3.44
CA LYS A 407 -32.96 4.03 -2.60
C LYS A 407 -33.83 4.72 -1.56
N GLU A 408 -33.28 5.69 -0.83
CA GLU A 408 -34.01 6.44 0.18
C GLU A 408 -35.15 7.27 -0.45
N SER A 409 -34.85 7.96 -1.56
CA SER A 409 -35.82 8.79 -2.28
C SER A 409 -36.94 7.93 -2.88
N MET A 410 -36.62 6.78 -3.47
CA MET A 410 -37.59 5.82 -3.98
C MET A 410 -38.53 5.36 -2.88
N GLN A 411 -37.98 4.99 -1.72
CA GLN A 411 -38.77 4.53 -0.58
C GLN A 411 -39.69 5.66 -0.06
N LYS A 412 -39.16 6.87 0.12
CA LYS A 412 -39.94 8.05 0.55
C LYS A 412 -41.05 8.39 -0.45
N MET A 413 -40.75 8.44 -1.74
CA MET A 413 -41.72 8.74 -2.79
C MET A 413 -42.84 7.68 -2.85
N MET A 414 -42.49 6.39 -2.76
CA MET A 414 -43.50 5.33 -2.72
C MET A 414 -44.40 5.44 -1.50
N MET A 415 -43.82 5.64 -0.30
CA MET A 415 -44.60 5.80 0.93
C MET A 415 -45.52 7.01 0.87
N LEU A 416 -45.03 8.16 0.39
CA LEU A 416 -45.83 9.38 0.21
C LEU A 416 -46.92 9.19 -0.86
N SER A 417 -46.62 8.55 -1.98
CA SER A 417 -47.59 8.27 -3.04
C SER A 417 -48.72 7.36 -2.54
N VAL A 418 -48.39 6.31 -1.79
CA VAL A 418 -49.39 5.41 -1.20
C VAL A 418 -50.21 6.12 -0.13
N ALA A 419 -49.58 6.90 0.75
CA ALA A 419 -50.28 7.67 1.78
C ALA A 419 -51.24 8.70 1.17
N PHE A 420 -50.78 9.47 0.18
CA PHE A 420 -51.62 10.40 -0.55
C PHE A 420 -52.78 9.69 -1.24
N MET A 421 -52.54 8.53 -1.83
CA MET A 421 -53.58 7.73 -2.46
C MET A 421 -54.63 7.22 -1.46
N ILE A 422 -54.20 6.77 -0.27
CA ILE A 422 -55.13 6.39 0.82
C ILE A 422 -56.03 7.57 1.19
N ILE A 423 -55.46 8.78 1.29
CA ILE A 423 -56.24 10.00 1.59
C ILE A 423 -57.25 10.29 0.48
N VAL A 424 -56.82 10.28 -0.79
CA VAL A 424 -57.70 10.52 -1.94
C VAL A 424 -58.84 9.50 -1.99
N LEU A 425 -58.55 8.21 -1.91
CA LEU A 425 -59.57 7.16 -1.87
C LEU A 425 -60.51 7.32 -0.67
N SER A 426 -59.98 7.75 0.47
CA SER A 426 -60.78 7.96 1.68
C SER A 426 -61.77 9.11 1.55
N VAL A 427 -61.39 10.17 0.83
CA VAL A 427 -62.26 11.33 0.57
C VAL A 427 -63.26 11.04 -0.54
N VAL A 428 -62.84 10.41 -1.64
CA VAL A 428 -63.66 10.19 -2.84
C VAL A 428 -64.67 9.05 -2.62
N PHE A 429 -64.26 7.94 -2.01
CA PHE A 429 -65.12 6.76 -1.83
C PHE A 429 -65.55 6.61 -0.37
N LYS A 430 -66.85 6.69 -0.08
CA LYS A 430 -67.41 6.53 1.27
C LYS A 430 -67.70 5.07 1.68
N VAL A 431 -67.18 4.07 0.97
CA VAL A 431 -67.52 2.63 1.14
C VAL A 431 -66.41 1.84 1.85
N SER A 432 -66.73 0.73 2.51
CA SER A 432 -65.77 -0.10 3.28
C SER A 432 -64.68 -0.78 2.44
N TRP A 433 -64.90 -1.02 1.14
CA TRP A 433 -63.94 -1.67 0.23
C TRP A 433 -63.06 -0.68 -0.56
N ARG A 434 -63.00 0.59 -0.14
CA ARG A 434 -62.33 1.68 -0.87
C ARG A 434 -60.83 1.48 -1.12
N LEU A 435 -60.15 0.61 -0.37
CA LEU A 435 -58.72 0.34 -0.51
C LEU A 435 -58.41 -0.85 -1.43
N LEU A 436 -59.43 -1.56 -1.94
CA LEU A 436 -59.22 -2.67 -2.87
C LEU A 436 -58.45 -2.23 -4.14
N PRO A 437 -58.75 -1.08 -4.77
CA PRO A 437 -57.95 -0.57 -5.89
C PRO A 437 -56.46 -0.37 -5.54
N LEU A 438 -56.17 0.04 -4.29
CA LEU A 438 -54.81 0.24 -3.82
C LEU A 438 -54.03 -1.07 -3.72
N VAL A 439 -54.67 -2.14 -3.24
CA VAL A 439 -54.04 -3.48 -3.16
C VAL A 439 -53.71 -3.99 -4.56
N VAL A 440 -54.63 -3.81 -5.52
CA VAL A 440 -54.42 -4.24 -6.91
C VAL A 440 -53.22 -3.52 -7.54
N ILE A 441 -53.09 -2.21 -7.34
CA ILE A 441 -51.96 -1.47 -7.89
C ILE A 441 -50.63 -1.81 -7.22
N LEU A 442 -50.61 -2.04 -5.90
CA LEU A 442 -49.39 -2.48 -5.21
C LEU A 442 -48.90 -3.83 -5.74
N VAL A 443 -49.80 -4.77 -6.02
CA VAL A 443 -49.47 -6.04 -6.66
C VAL A 443 -48.87 -5.82 -8.06
N ALA A 444 -49.42 -4.89 -8.85
CA ALA A 444 -48.89 -4.57 -10.17
C ALA A 444 -47.51 -3.89 -10.11
N VAL A 445 -47.27 -3.02 -9.13
CA VAL A 445 -45.94 -2.40 -8.88
C VAL A 445 -44.92 -3.49 -8.54
N VAL A 446 -45.22 -4.37 -7.58
CA VAL A 446 -44.35 -5.49 -7.21
C VAL A 446 -44.12 -6.41 -8.41
N GLY A 447 -45.15 -6.65 -9.22
CA GLY A 447 -45.03 -7.42 -10.46
C GLY A 447 -44.10 -6.78 -11.47
N THR A 448 -44.15 -5.45 -11.61
CA THR A 448 -43.29 -4.68 -12.53
C THR A 448 -41.84 -4.74 -12.09
N VAL A 449 -41.55 -4.42 -10.81
CA VAL A 449 -40.20 -4.51 -10.21
C VAL A 449 -39.69 -5.96 -10.29
N GLY A 450 -40.57 -6.92 -10.01
CA GLY A 450 -40.27 -8.35 -10.11
C GLY A 450 -39.84 -8.81 -11.48
N LEU A 451 -40.58 -8.37 -12.51
CA LEU A 451 -40.25 -8.64 -13.89
C LEU A 451 -38.94 -7.97 -14.31
N MET A 452 -38.70 -6.72 -13.87
CA MET A 452 -37.42 -6.04 -14.10
C MET A 452 -36.25 -6.84 -13.55
N GLY A 453 -36.38 -7.41 -12.34
CA GLY A 453 -35.34 -8.26 -11.76
C GLY A 453 -35.12 -9.58 -12.50
N TRP A 454 -36.18 -10.22 -13.02
CA TRP A 454 -36.03 -11.41 -13.87
C TRP A 454 -35.38 -11.11 -15.22
N LEU A 455 -35.64 -9.93 -15.77
CA LEU A 455 -35.07 -9.48 -17.04
C LEU A 455 -33.70 -8.79 -16.88
N ASN A 456 -33.17 -8.69 -15.66
CA ASN A 456 -31.94 -7.94 -15.33
C ASN A 456 -31.97 -6.50 -15.84
N ILE A 457 -33.13 -5.84 -15.81
CA ILE A 457 -33.26 -4.42 -16.17
C ILE A 457 -33.02 -3.59 -14.90
N PRO A 458 -31.91 -2.83 -14.82
CA PRO A 458 -31.62 -2.04 -13.65
C PRO A 458 -32.57 -0.85 -13.51
N ILE A 459 -32.78 -0.41 -12.27
CA ILE A 459 -33.46 0.86 -11.98
C ILE A 459 -32.45 2.00 -12.12
N THR A 460 -32.76 2.96 -12.99
CA THR A 460 -32.01 4.21 -13.14
C THR A 460 -32.73 5.36 -12.44
N MET A 461 -32.06 6.52 -12.33
CA MET A 461 -32.70 7.75 -11.83
C MET A 461 -33.98 8.10 -12.61
N VAL A 462 -33.97 7.87 -13.92
CA VAL A 462 -35.11 8.16 -14.80
C VAL A 462 -36.24 7.17 -14.58
N SER A 463 -35.96 5.86 -14.55
CA SER A 463 -37.02 4.85 -14.37
C SER A 463 -37.64 4.91 -12.98
N MET A 464 -36.89 5.34 -11.96
CA MET A 464 -37.42 5.49 -10.60
C MET A 464 -38.59 6.49 -10.53
N ALA A 465 -38.54 7.58 -11.30
CA ALA A 465 -39.61 8.59 -11.34
C ALA A 465 -40.93 8.05 -11.90
N VAL A 466 -40.90 6.91 -12.59
CA VAL A 466 -42.09 6.26 -13.15
C VAL A 466 -42.94 5.59 -12.08
N PHE A 467 -42.39 5.17 -10.93
CA PHE A 467 -43.17 4.41 -9.93
C PHE A 467 -44.33 5.20 -9.30
N PRO A 468 -44.16 6.45 -8.83
CA PRO A 468 -45.29 7.25 -8.34
C PRO A 468 -46.34 7.52 -9.43
N ILE A 469 -45.90 7.73 -10.68
CA ILE A 469 -46.79 7.92 -11.83
C ILE A 469 -47.58 6.63 -12.10
N LEU A 470 -46.93 5.47 -12.02
CA LEU A 470 -47.56 4.17 -12.19
C LEU A 470 -48.61 3.91 -11.11
N ILE A 471 -48.35 4.28 -9.86
CA ILE A 471 -49.35 4.20 -8.78
C ILE A 471 -50.54 5.11 -9.08
N GLY A 472 -50.29 6.36 -9.50
CA GLY A 472 -51.34 7.34 -9.80
C GLY A 472 -52.22 6.97 -11.00
N LEU A 473 -51.62 6.56 -12.12
CA LEU A 473 -52.37 6.15 -13.33
C LEU A 473 -52.99 4.76 -13.18
N GLY A 474 -52.26 3.81 -12.58
CA GLY A 474 -52.72 2.44 -12.45
C GLY A 474 -53.92 2.31 -11.51
N ILE A 475 -54.03 3.18 -10.50
CA ILE A 475 -55.19 3.16 -9.63
C ILE A 475 -56.47 3.69 -10.30
N ASP A 476 -56.38 4.62 -11.26
CA ASP A 476 -57.54 5.12 -11.99
C ASP A 476 -58.26 3.96 -12.71
N TYR A 477 -57.50 3.09 -13.39
CA TYR A 477 -58.06 1.88 -14.01
C TYR A 477 -58.72 0.95 -12.98
N ALA A 478 -58.09 0.74 -11.82
CA ALA A 478 -58.64 -0.10 -10.77
C ALA A 478 -59.92 0.50 -10.16
N ILE A 479 -59.97 1.83 -10.02
CA ILE A 479 -61.15 2.59 -9.57
C ILE A 479 -62.28 2.47 -10.60
N GLN A 480 -62.03 2.73 -11.88
CA GLN A 480 -63.03 2.65 -12.94
C GLN A 480 -63.63 1.25 -13.04
N PHE A 481 -62.79 0.21 -12.94
CA PHE A 481 -63.24 -1.17 -12.90
C PHE A 481 -64.09 -1.47 -11.66
N HIS A 482 -63.64 -1.03 -10.48
CA HIS A 482 -64.38 -1.25 -9.24
C HIS A 482 -65.73 -0.51 -9.25
N SER A 483 -65.77 0.72 -9.76
CA SER A 483 -67.00 1.51 -9.88
C SER A 483 -68.00 0.82 -10.79
N ARG A 484 -67.56 0.40 -11.98
CA ARG A 484 -68.43 -0.26 -12.96
C ARG A 484 -68.92 -1.63 -12.47
N TYR A 485 -68.06 -2.42 -11.84
CA TYR A 485 -68.46 -3.68 -11.22
C TYR A 485 -69.54 -3.47 -10.14
N THR A 486 -69.43 -2.42 -9.34
CA THR A 486 -70.40 -2.09 -8.30
C THR A 486 -71.73 -1.61 -8.88
N GLU A 487 -71.70 -0.87 -10.00
CA GLU A 487 -72.89 -0.40 -10.71
C GLU A 487 -73.67 -1.57 -11.33
N GLU A 488 -72.99 -2.47 -12.04
CA GLU A 488 -73.60 -3.65 -12.68
C GLU A 488 -74.16 -4.66 -11.66
N LEU A 489 -73.54 -4.78 -10.47
CA LEU A 489 -74.10 -5.59 -9.38
C LEU A 489 -75.42 -5.02 -8.85
N ARG A 490 -75.53 -3.69 -8.73
CA ARG A 490 -76.77 -3.02 -8.29
C ARG A 490 -77.88 -3.14 -9.33
N GLU A 491 -77.57 -2.90 -10.60
CA GLU A 491 -78.54 -3.06 -11.69
C GLU A 491 -78.97 -4.53 -11.86
N GLY A 492 -78.07 -5.47 -11.60
CA GLY A 492 -78.37 -6.90 -11.59
C GLY A 492 -79.31 -7.31 -10.45
N GLU A 493 -79.15 -6.76 -9.23
CA GLU A 493 -80.04 -7.02 -8.09
C GLU A 493 -81.47 -6.49 -8.34
N ASP A 494 -81.62 -5.31 -8.95
CA ASP A 494 -82.93 -4.72 -9.26
C ASP A 494 -83.73 -5.55 -10.29
N SER A 495 -83.04 -6.29 -11.17
CA SER A 495 -83.68 -7.10 -12.23
C SER A 495 -84.20 -8.49 -11.78
N TYR A 496 -84.00 -8.87 -10.51
CA TYR A 496 -84.60 -10.08 -9.91
C TYR A 496 -85.76 -9.77 -8.94
N GLU A 497 -86.07 -8.49 -8.70
CA GLU A 497 -87.20 -8.03 -7.86
C GLU A 497 -88.46 -7.59 -8.64
N GLU A 498 -88.42 -7.61 -9.99
CA GLU A 498 -89.61 -7.56 -10.87
C GLU A 498 -89.99 -8.96 -11.37
#